data_AF-A0A1E5A1P5-F1
#
_entry.id   AF-A0A1E5A1P5-F1
#
_cell.length_a   1.000
_cell.length_b   1.000
_cell.length_c   1.000
_cell.angle_alpha   90.00
_cell.angle_beta   90.00
_cell.angle_gamma   90.00
#
_symmetry.space_group_name_H-M   'P 1'
#
loop_
_entity.id
_entity.type
_entity.pdbx_description
1 polymer ?
#
loop_
_entity_poly.entity_id
_entity_poly.type
_entity_poly.pdbx_seq_one_letter_code
_entity_poly.pdbx_strand_id
1 'polypeptide(L)'
;MDYNIYTDLYGFVDPTDVAQDAFEGRVYQAPRLPSYDLVDIGVTYKFYFGDDKLTFRGNVKNLFNSAYINQLDSFGYFLGIGRTWNASLSYKF
;
A
#
# COMPACT_ATOMS: atom_id res chain seq x y z
N MET A 1 -15.22 -5.09 -0.21
CA MET A 1 -14.02 -5.93 -0.38
C MET A 1 -13.38 -5.38 -1.62
N ASP A 2 -12.09 -5.09 -1.51
CA ASP A 2 -11.35 -4.40 -2.56
C ASP A 2 -10.17 -5.28 -2.96
N TYR A 3 -9.94 -5.43 -4.26
CA TYR A 3 -8.82 -6.15 -4.82
C TYR A 3 -7.96 -5.15 -5.61
N ASN A 4 -6.76 -4.89 -5.12
CA ASN A 4 -5.87 -3.88 -5.64
C ASN A 4 -4.69 -4.56 -6.33
N ILE A 5 -4.47 -4.25 -7.62
CA ILE A 5 -3.36 -4.79 -8.41
C ILE A 5 -2.41 -3.65 -8.72
N TYR A 6 -1.15 -3.80 -8.32
CA TYR A 6 -0.10 -2.81 -8.56
C TYR A 6 0.90 -3.38 -9.56
N THR A 7 0.98 -2.74 -10.72
CA THR A 7 1.93 -3.06 -11.78
C THR A 7 2.65 -1.81 -12.26
N ASP A 8 3.64 -2.00 -13.12
CA ASP A 8 4.47 -0.93 -13.68
C ASP A 8 5.09 -0.02 -12.61
N LEU A 9 5.54 -0.65 -11.52
CA LEU A 9 6.25 0.01 -10.44
C LEU A 9 7.72 0.13 -10.80
N TYR A 10 8.30 1.30 -10.56
CA TYR A 10 9.72 1.58 -10.81
C TYR A 10 10.33 2.21 -9.56
N GLY A 11 11.62 1.91 -9.34
CA GLY A 11 12.40 2.59 -8.31
C GLY A 11 12.60 4.08 -8.64
N PHE A 12 12.92 4.85 -7.62
CA PHE A 12 13.28 6.26 -7.80
C PHE A 12 14.55 6.40 -8.62
N VAL A 13 14.57 7.45 -9.45
CA VAL A 13 15.72 7.79 -10.28
C VAL A 13 16.72 8.59 -9.45
N ASP A 14 17.96 8.11 -9.35
CA ASP A 14 19.05 8.89 -8.77
C ASP A 14 19.72 9.75 -9.86
N PRO A 15 19.79 11.10 -9.71
CA PRO A 15 20.46 11.97 -10.67
C PRO A 15 21.93 11.61 -10.91
N THR A 16 22.60 11.02 -9.91
CA THR A 16 24.00 10.59 -9.99
C THR A 16 24.16 9.45 -10.99
N ASP A 17 23.28 8.45 -10.91
CA ASP A 17 23.28 7.31 -11.83
C ASP A 17 22.96 7.76 -13.26
N VAL A 18 22.01 8.68 -13.42
CA VAL A 18 21.65 9.26 -14.73
C VAL A 18 22.83 10.01 -15.35
N ALA A 19 23.52 10.83 -14.55
CA ALA A 19 24.69 11.57 -15.03
C ALA A 19 25.82 10.63 -15.42
N GLN A 20 26.07 9.59 -14.62
CA GLN A 20 27.10 8.59 -14.92
C GLN A 20 26.80 7.81 -16.20
N ASP A 21 25.57 7.31 -16.36
CA ASP A 21 25.17 6.62 -17.59
C ASP A 21 25.28 7.54 -18.82
N ALA A 22 24.93 8.82 -18.68
CA ALA A 22 25.09 9.80 -19.75
C ALA A 22 26.55 10.03 -20.16
N PHE A 23 27.48 10.09 -19.19
CA PHE A 23 28.92 10.16 -19.49
C PHE A 23 29.45 8.90 -20.18
N GLU A 24 28.84 7.75 -19.89
CA GLU A 24 29.17 6.46 -20.49
C GLU A 24 28.39 6.20 -21.80
N GLY A 25 27.63 7.19 -22.29
CA GLY A 25 26.86 7.11 -23.55
C GLY A 25 25.64 6.19 -23.49
N ARG A 26 25.19 5.82 -22.28
CA ARG A 26 24.01 4.98 -22.04
C ARG A 26 22.81 5.83 -21.65
N VAL A 27 21.63 5.25 -21.84
CA VAL A 27 20.37 5.83 -21.33
C VAL A 27 20.04 5.13 -20.03
N TYR A 28 19.96 5.89 -18.94
CA TYR A 28 19.56 5.36 -17.64
C TYR A 28 18.11 4.86 -17.69
N GLN A 29 17.89 3.68 -17.12
CA GLN A 29 16.56 3.11 -16.98
C GLN A 29 16.33 2.69 -15.53
N ALA A 30 15.26 3.23 -14.94
CA ALA A 30 14.90 2.93 -13.56
C ALA A 30 14.60 1.42 -13.39
N PRO A 31 15.05 0.81 -12.29
CA PRO A 31 14.78 -0.59 -12.01
C PRO A 31 13.27 -0.83 -11.82
N ARG A 32 12.73 -1.83 -12.53
CA ARG A 32 11.32 -2.23 -12.39
C ARG A 32 11.15 -3.07 -11.12
N LEU A 33 10.17 -2.71 -10.31
CA LEU A 33 9.80 -3.42 -9.09
C LEU A 33 8.81 -4.55 -9.38
N PRO A 34 8.84 -5.63 -8.56
CA PRO A 34 7.90 -6.73 -8.71
C PRO A 34 6.46 -6.24 -8.51
N SER A 35 5.58 -6.66 -9.41
CA SER A 35 4.14 -6.40 -9.27
C SER A 35 3.58 -7.20 -8.10
N TYR A 36 2.58 -6.65 -7.42
CA TYR A 36 1.91 -7.31 -6.30
C TYR A 36 0.43 -6.98 -6.27
N ASP A 37 -0.33 -7.85 -5.62
CA ASP A 37 -1.75 -7.70 -5.38
C ASP A 37 -2.06 -7.70 -3.89
N LEU A 38 -3.01 -6.85 -3.50
CA LEU A 38 -3.47 -6.71 -2.13
C LEU A 38 -4.98 -6.84 -2.07
N VAL A 39 -5.43 -7.61 -1.10
CA VAL A 39 -6.85 -7.84 -0.87
C VAL A 39 -7.25 -7.22 0.45
N ASP A 40 -8.25 -6.37 0.41
CA ASP A 40 -8.75 -5.67 1.58
C ASP A 40 -10.20 -6.05 1.85
N ILE A 41 -10.54 -6.27 3.11
CA ILE A 41 -11.91 -6.55 3.54
C ILE A 41 -12.33 -5.60 4.64
N GLY A 42 -13.61 -5.28 4.66
CA GLY A 42 -14.19 -4.42 5.68
C GLY A 42 -15.62 -4.85 5.97
N VAL A 43 -15.97 -4.85 7.26
CA VAL A 43 -17.32 -5.06 7.76
C VAL A 43 -17.76 -3.80 8.48
N THR A 44 -19.00 -3.38 8.24
CA THR A 44 -19.64 -2.29 8.99
C THR A 44 -20.96 -2.80 9.54
N TYR A 45 -21.16 -2.69 10.84
CA TYR A 45 -22.39 -3.04 11.52
C TYR A 45 -23.00 -1.80 12.16
N LYS A 46 -24.27 -1.53 11.85
CA LYS A 46 -25.02 -0.38 12.37
C LYS A 46 -26.14 -0.92 13.24
N PHE A 47 -26.22 -0.46 14.47
CA PHE A 47 -27.22 -0.88 15.43
C PHE A 47 -27.70 0.29 16.26
N TYR A 48 -28.91 0.15 16.80
CA TYR A 48 -29.50 1.13 17.71
C TYR A 48 -29.25 0.69 19.15
N PHE A 49 -28.89 1.64 20.00
CA PHE A 49 -28.77 1.45 21.45
C PHE A 49 -29.68 2.48 22.12
N GLY A 50 -30.92 2.10 22.42
CA GLY A 50 -31.98 3.06 22.71
C GLY A 50 -32.39 3.80 21.44
N ASP A 51 -32.54 5.12 21.54
CA ASP A 51 -32.83 6.01 20.41
C ASP A 51 -31.56 6.38 19.61
N ASP A 52 -30.39 6.08 20.16
CA ASP A 52 -29.11 6.48 19.59
C ASP A 52 -28.58 5.46 18.59
N LYS A 53 -27.85 5.96 17.59
CA LYS A 53 -27.28 5.12 16.53
C LYS A 53 -25.80 4.85 16.80
N LEU A 54 -25.47 3.57 16.96
CA LEU A 54 -24.09 3.08 16.98
C LEU A 54 -23.69 2.52 15.61
N THR A 55 -22.46 2.83 15.18
CA THR A 55 -21.84 2.22 14.00
C THR A 55 -20.48 1.68 14.39
N PHE A 56 -20.32 0.37 14.26
CA PHE A 56 -19.05 -0.33 14.37
C PHE A 56 -18.50 -0.62 12.97
N ARG A 57 -17.20 -0.43 12.76
CA ARG A 57 -16.52 -0.79 11.52
C ARG A 57 -15.21 -1.52 11.84
N GLY A 58 -15.01 -2.68 11.22
CA GLY A 58 -13.73 -3.39 11.22
C GLY A 58 -13.20 -3.50 9.80
N ASN A 59 -11.90 -3.26 9.60
CA ASN A 59 -11.24 -3.41 8.31
C ASN A 59 -9.94 -4.20 8.48
N VAL A 60 -9.66 -5.08 7.53
CA VAL A 60 -8.40 -5.81 7.40
C VAL A 60 -7.78 -5.40 6.08
N LYS A 61 -6.60 -4.81 6.15
CA LYS A 61 -5.78 -4.46 5.00
C LYS A 61 -4.72 -5.54 4.78
N ASN A 62 -4.39 -5.85 3.53
CA ASN A 62 -3.48 -6.94 3.17
C ASN A 62 -3.92 -8.28 3.81
N LEU A 63 -5.14 -8.73 3.44
CA LEU A 63 -5.80 -9.91 4.00
C LEU A 63 -4.93 -11.15 3.93
N PHE A 64 -4.19 -11.37 2.85
CA PHE A 64 -3.32 -12.55 2.70
C PHE A 64 -1.95 -12.40 3.34
N ASN A 65 -1.64 -11.23 3.93
CA ASN A 65 -0.33 -10.93 4.50
C ASN A 65 0.81 -11.12 3.49
N SER A 66 0.58 -10.69 2.25
CA SER A 66 1.58 -10.72 1.18
C SER A 66 2.72 -9.77 1.56
N ALA A 67 3.96 -10.25 1.46
CA ALA A 67 5.14 -9.40 1.53
C ALA A 67 5.37 -8.76 0.16
N TYR A 68 5.54 -7.45 0.11
CA TYR A 68 5.74 -6.71 -1.13
C TYR A 68 6.74 -5.57 -0.92
N ILE A 69 7.33 -5.11 -2.02
CA ILE A 69 8.19 -3.92 -2.03
C ILE A 69 7.32 -2.74 -2.43
N ASN A 70 7.22 -1.74 -1.57
CA ASN A 70 6.43 -0.54 -1.84
C ASN A 70 7.23 0.48 -2.63
N GLN A 71 8.52 0.62 -2.30
CA GLN A 71 9.41 1.62 -2.88
C GLN A 71 10.85 1.09 -2.90
N LEU A 72 11.62 1.57 -3.86
CA LEU A 72 13.07 1.44 -3.93
C LEU A 72 13.63 2.83 -4.23
N ASP A 73 14.56 3.29 -3.40
CA ASP A 73 15.33 4.50 -3.65
C ASP A 73 16.83 4.24 -3.45
N SER A 74 17.65 5.28 -3.50
CA SER A 74 19.10 5.19 -3.33
C SER A 74 19.54 4.72 -1.94
N PHE A 75 18.65 4.71 -0.95
CA PHE A 75 18.90 4.22 0.40
C PHE A 75 18.42 2.77 0.61
N GLY A 76 17.69 2.19 -0.35
CA GLY A 76 17.37 0.76 -0.40
C GLY A 76 15.89 0.43 -0.58
N TYR A 77 15.52 -0.80 -0.17
CA TYR A 77 14.16 -1.33 -0.31
C TYR A 77 13.27 -0.95 0.87
N PHE A 78 12.13 -0.34 0.57
CA PHE A 78 11.07 -0.09 1.53
C PHE A 78 9.98 -1.14 1.36
N LEU A 79 9.84 -1.96 2.40
CA LEU A 79 8.83 -3.01 2.41
C LEU A 79 7.44 -2.42 2.68
N GLY A 80 6.46 -3.02 2.02
CA GLY A 80 5.06 -2.78 2.26
C GLY A 80 4.64 -3.16 3.67
N ILE A 81 3.56 -2.53 4.15
CA ILE A 81 2.98 -2.85 5.44
C ILE A 81 2.31 -4.23 5.33
N GLY A 82 2.61 -5.09 6.31
CA GLY A 82 1.95 -6.39 6.45
C GLY A 82 0.45 -6.25 6.76
N ARG A 83 -0.18 -7.37 7.10
CA ARG A 83 -1.61 -7.38 7.46
C ARG A 83 -1.89 -6.39 8.60
N THR A 84 -2.83 -5.48 8.37
CA THR A 84 -3.20 -4.46 9.35
C THR A 84 -4.69 -4.54 9.68
N TRP A 85 -5.00 -4.46 10.97
CA TRP A 85 -6.37 -4.49 11.50
C TRP A 85 -6.76 -3.10 12.01
N ASN A 86 -7.87 -2.57 11.50
CA ASN A 86 -8.40 -1.26 11.89
C ASN A 86 -9.82 -1.43 12.39
N ALA A 87 -10.12 -0.93 13.59
CA ALA A 87 -11.46 -0.93 14.15
C ALA A 87 -11.87 0.49 14.52
N SER A 88 -13.14 0.84 14.31
CA SER A 88 -13.70 2.11 14.77
C SER A 88 -15.12 1.94 15.29
N LEU A 89 -15.47 2.80 16.24
CA LEU A 89 -16.80 2.91 16.81
C LEU A 89 -17.24 4.37 16.72
N SER A 90 -18.46 4.60 16.25
CA SER A 90 -19.08 5.92 16.20
C SER A 90 -20.44 5.85 16.87
N TYR A 91 -20.65 6.76 17.82
CA TYR A 91 -21.92 7.00 18.50
C TYR A 91 -22.48 8.34 18.03
N LYS A 92 -23.78 8.37 17.71
CA LYS A 92 -24.50 9.57 17.33
C LYS A 92 -25.67 9.75 18.29
N PHE A 93 -25.59 10.84 19.06
CA PHE A 93 -26.66 11.43 19.88
C PHE A 93 -27.47 12.44 19.07
#